data_AF-A0A9E6UXC5-F1
#
_entry.id   AF-A0A9E6UXC5-F1
#
_cell.length_a   1.000
_cell.length_b   1.000
_cell.length_c   1.000
_cell.angle_alpha   90.00
_cell.angle_beta   90.00
_cell.angle_gamma   90.00
#
_symmetry.space_group_name_H-M   'P 1'
#
loop_
_entity.id
_entity.type
_entity.pdbx_description
1 polymer ?
#
loop_
_entity_poly.entity_id
_entity_poly.type
_entity_poly.pdbx_seq_one_letter_code
_entity_poly.pdbx_strand_id
1 'polypeptide(L)'
;ASIRNALVEIKKINLKENKKSYYINKDEWDTWLQEEIELAIGDASVEVKNGIYTEFQLAEMVDKNNIISIALQFIELTYIHSVKDLPKAITEIIIKLPGSEKWQ
;
A
#
# COMPACT_ATOMS: atom_id res chain seq x y z
N ALA A 1 10.43 -0.85 5.22
CA ALA A 1 9.93 -2.25 5.14
C ALA A 1 9.45 -2.54 3.71
N SER A 2 9.47 -3.78 3.23
CA SER A 2 8.88 -4.12 1.91
C SER A 2 7.35 -4.09 2.00
N ILE A 3 6.67 -3.73 0.90
CA ILE A 3 5.19 -3.79 0.75
C ILE A 3 4.62 -5.12 1.29
N ARG A 4 5.30 -6.25 1.04
CA ARG A 4 4.88 -7.57 1.53
C ARG A 4 4.81 -7.63 3.06
N ASN A 5 5.82 -7.11 3.74
CA ASN A 5 5.88 -7.16 5.20
C ASN A 5 4.80 -6.25 5.82
N ALA A 6 4.62 -5.05 5.27
CA ALA A 6 3.59 -4.11 5.73
C ALA A 6 2.19 -4.75 5.65
N LEU A 7 1.85 -5.40 4.53
CA LEU A 7 0.53 -6.04 4.37
C LEU A 7 0.33 -7.26 5.29
N VAL A 8 1.38 -8.02 5.58
CA VAL A 8 1.31 -9.11 6.58
C VAL A 8 1.09 -8.54 7.98
N GLU A 9 1.75 -7.43 8.33
CA GLU A 9 1.57 -6.75 9.61
C GLU A 9 0.18 -6.15 9.75
N ILE A 10 -0.30 -5.43 8.73
CA ILE A 10 -1.68 -4.91 8.66
C ILE A 10 -2.68 -6.05 8.88
N LYS A 11 -2.53 -7.19 8.19
CA LYS A 11 -3.43 -8.34 8.38
C LYS A 11 -3.45 -8.82 9.84
N LYS A 12 -2.28 -8.91 10.48
CA LYS A 12 -2.14 -9.42 11.85
C LYS A 12 -2.73 -8.45 12.88
N ILE A 13 -2.49 -7.15 12.70
CA ILE A 13 -2.86 -6.12 13.67
C ILE A 13 -4.33 -5.70 13.49
N ASN A 14 -4.82 -5.65 12.25
CA ASN A 14 -6.19 -5.21 11.98
C ASN A 14 -7.26 -6.24 12.41
N LEU A 15 -6.90 -7.53 12.53
CA LEU A 15 -7.80 -8.54 13.05
C LEU A 15 -7.90 -8.43 14.58
N LYS A 16 -9.09 -8.16 15.11
CA LYS A 16 -9.32 -8.08 16.57
C LYS A 16 -9.10 -9.45 17.22
N GLU A 17 -8.86 -9.45 18.52
CA GLU A 17 -8.60 -10.67 19.31
C GLU A 17 -9.70 -11.74 19.17
N ASN A 18 -10.94 -11.34 18.92
CA ASN A 18 -12.06 -12.23 18.69
C ASN A 18 -11.98 -13.03 17.36
N LYS A 19 -11.01 -12.72 16.50
CA LYS A 19 -10.75 -13.34 15.19
C LYS A 19 -11.92 -13.29 14.20
N LYS A 20 -12.90 -12.43 14.45
CA LYS A 20 -14.15 -12.33 13.65
C LYS A 20 -14.41 -10.93 13.09
N SER A 21 -13.76 -9.92 13.66
CA SER A 21 -14.00 -8.51 13.31
C SER A 21 -12.69 -7.75 13.17
N TYR A 22 -12.75 -6.62 12.48
CA TYR A 22 -11.59 -5.80 12.19
C TYR A 22 -11.65 -4.46 12.92
N TYR A 23 -10.50 -3.81 13.11
CA TYR A 23 -10.43 -2.42 13.57
C TYR A 23 -10.87 -1.46 12.46
N ILE A 24 -10.43 -1.73 11.24
CA ILE A 24 -10.84 -1.05 10.00
C ILE A 24 -11.48 -2.12 9.11
N ASN A 25 -12.74 -1.95 8.72
CA ASN A 25 -13.41 -2.81 7.76
C ASN A 25 -12.94 -2.49 6.33
N LYS A 26 -13.20 -3.41 5.40
CA LYS A 26 -12.69 -3.33 4.03
C LYS A 26 -13.08 -2.02 3.32
N ASP A 27 -14.25 -1.48 3.63
CA ASP A 27 -14.85 -0.27 3.05
C ASP A 27 -14.47 1.03 3.79
N GLU A 28 -13.67 0.94 4.87
CA GLU A 28 -13.32 2.09 5.72
C GLU A 28 -11.90 2.63 5.45
N TRP A 29 -11.14 2.04 4.52
CA TRP A 29 -9.73 2.40 4.29
C TRP A 29 -9.52 3.69 3.50
N ASP A 30 -10.51 4.15 2.73
CA ASP A 30 -10.33 5.25 1.79
C ASP A 30 -9.79 6.50 2.48
N THR A 31 -10.46 6.97 3.54
CA THR A 31 -10.03 8.15 4.31
C THR A 31 -8.61 8.01 4.86
N TRP A 32 -8.23 6.82 5.38
CA TRP A 32 -6.88 6.59 5.91
C TRP A 32 -5.82 6.71 4.82
N LEU A 33 -6.10 6.20 3.62
CA LEU A 33 -5.16 6.27 2.50
C LEU A 33 -5.08 7.67 1.90
N GLN A 34 -6.17 8.44 1.92
CA GLN A 34 -6.17 9.85 1.49
C GLN A 34 -5.29 10.72 2.39
N GLU A 35 -5.21 10.42 3.69
CA GLU A 35 -4.30 11.12 4.61
C GLU A 35 -2.86 10.64 4.44
N GLU A 36 -2.65 9.32 4.37
CA GLU A 36 -1.31 8.72 4.33
C GLU A 36 -0.58 9.01 3.01
N ILE A 37 -1.30 9.17 1.89
CA ILE A 37 -0.66 9.45 0.59
C ILE A 37 0.10 10.79 0.61
N GLU A 38 -0.39 11.78 1.35
CA GLU A 38 0.28 13.09 1.43
C GLU A 38 1.60 12.97 2.21
N LEU A 39 1.62 12.20 3.30
CA LEU A 39 2.83 11.88 4.05
C LEU A 39 3.83 11.08 3.19
N ALA A 40 3.34 10.07 2.47
CA ALA A 40 4.16 9.23 1.61
C ALA A 40 4.81 10.03 0.45
N ILE A 41 4.13 11.06 -0.08
CA ILE A 41 4.71 11.97 -1.08
C ILE A 41 5.83 12.82 -0.46
N GLY A 42 5.64 13.31 0.76
CA GLY A 42 6.67 14.02 1.52
C GLY A 42 7.95 13.19 1.67
N ASP A 43 7.81 11.96 2.17
CA ASP A 43 8.93 11.02 2.30
C ASP A 43 9.59 10.69 0.96
N ALA A 44 8.78 10.41 -0.07
CA ALA A 44 9.28 10.10 -1.40
C ALA A 44 10.02 11.27 -2.05
N SER A 45 9.65 12.51 -1.73
CA SER A 45 10.31 13.70 -2.29
C SER A 45 11.79 13.76 -1.95
N VAL A 46 12.18 13.26 -0.77
CA VAL A 46 13.59 13.24 -0.31
C VAL A 46 14.42 12.20 -1.08
N GLU A 47 13.81 11.09 -1.51
CA GLU A 47 14.50 9.97 -2.15
C GLU A 47 14.47 10.04 -3.69
N VAL A 48 13.33 10.43 -4.25
CA VAL A 48 13.12 10.43 -5.70
C VAL A 48 14.09 11.39 -6.36
N LYS A 49 14.87 10.86 -7.32
CA LYS A 49 15.90 11.61 -8.05
C LYS A 49 16.87 12.35 -7.11
N ASN A 50 17.15 11.80 -5.93
CA ASN A 50 17.99 12.41 -4.89
C ASN A 50 17.48 13.79 -4.42
N GLY A 51 16.16 13.95 -4.24
CA GLY A 51 15.62 15.17 -3.65
C GLY A 51 15.48 16.36 -4.60
N ILE A 52 15.51 16.13 -5.91
CA ILE A 52 15.42 17.23 -6.90
C ILE A 52 14.03 17.87 -6.91
N TYR A 53 12.98 17.10 -6.60
CA TYR A 53 11.60 17.61 -6.54
C TYR A 53 11.22 17.87 -5.09
N THR A 54 10.57 19.02 -4.85
CA THR A 54 9.88 19.25 -3.57
C THR A 54 8.64 18.36 -3.45
N GLU A 55 8.11 18.18 -2.24
CA GLU A 55 6.86 17.46 -2.02
C GLU A 55 5.70 18.01 -2.86
N PHE A 56 5.60 19.33 -3.03
CA PHE A 56 4.56 19.97 -3.86
C PHE A 56 4.73 19.63 -5.35
N GLN A 57 5.95 19.66 -5.86
CA GLN A 57 6.24 19.30 -7.25
C GLN A 57 5.96 17.82 -7.51
N LEU A 58 6.36 16.95 -6.57
CA LEU A 58 6.11 15.52 -6.69
C LEU A 58 4.61 15.21 -6.60
N ALA A 59 3.87 15.91 -5.73
CA ALA A 59 2.42 15.78 -5.60
C ALA A 59 1.66 16.10 -6.90
N GLU A 60 2.16 17.05 -7.70
CA GLU A 60 1.58 17.38 -9.02
C GLU A 60 1.90 16.33 -10.10
N MET A 61 3.01 15.62 -9.96
CA MET A 61 3.46 14.60 -10.93
C MET A 61 2.81 13.23 -10.68
N VAL A 62 2.39 12.96 -9.45
CA VAL A 62 1.88 11.66 -9.03
C VAL A 62 0.37 11.54 -9.26
N ASP A 63 -0.05 10.44 -9.87
CA ASP A 63 -1.46 10.04 -9.89
C ASP A 63 -1.85 9.42 -8.55
N LYS A 64 -2.27 10.28 -7.60
CA LYS A 64 -2.66 9.86 -6.24
C LYS A 64 -3.81 8.86 -6.26
N ASN A 65 -4.80 9.07 -7.14
CA ASN A 65 -5.97 8.20 -7.24
C ASN A 65 -5.58 6.79 -7.67
N ASN A 66 -4.68 6.66 -8.65
CA ASN A 66 -4.19 5.36 -9.07
C ASN A 66 -3.38 4.66 -7.96
N ILE A 67 -2.53 5.39 -7.22
CA ILE A 67 -1.78 4.82 -6.09
C ILE A 67 -2.73 4.32 -4.99
N ILE A 68 -3.72 5.13 -4.60
CA ILE A 68 -4.72 4.74 -3.60
C ILE A 68 -5.51 3.52 -4.08
N SER A 69 -5.92 3.48 -5.35
CA SER A 69 -6.60 2.33 -5.94
C SER A 69 -5.76 1.05 -5.84
N ILE A 70 -4.46 1.12 -6.13
CA ILE A 70 -3.53 0.00 -6.01
C ILE A 70 -3.36 -0.40 -4.54
N ALA A 71 -3.25 0.57 -3.62
CA ALA A 71 -3.16 0.31 -2.18
C ALA A 71 -4.41 -0.41 -1.66
N LEU A 72 -5.61 -0.01 -2.08
CA LEU A 72 -6.86 -0.69 -1.76
C LEU A 72 -6.89 -2.14 -2.28
N GLN A 73 -6.41 -2.39 -3.51
CA GLN A 73 -6.27 -3.75 -4.03
C GLN A 73 -5.35 -4.61 -3.15
N PHE A 74 -4.22 -4.04 -2.71
CA PHE A 74 -3.31 -4.74 -1.79
C PHE A 74 -3.96 -5.02 -0.43
N ILE A 75 -4.67 -4.05 0.14
CA ILE A 75 -5.37 -4.18 1.42
C ILE A 75 -6.48 -5.23 1.33
N GLU A 76 -7.21 -5.29 0.22
CA GLU A 76 -8.24 -6.31 -0.02
C GLU A 76 -7.67 -7.74 0.12
N LEU A 77 -6.45 -7.98 -0.37
CA LEU A 77 -5.80 -9.28 -0.22
C LEU A 77 -5.64 -9.70 1.25
N THR A 78 -5.50 -8.74 2.17
CA THR A 78 -5.36 -9.01 3.62
C THR A 78 -6.62 -9.60 4.24
N TYR A 79 -7.79 -9.36 3.64
CA TYR A 79 -9.07 -9.94 4.07
C TYR A 79 -9.29 -11.33 3.45
N ILE A 80 -8.83 -11.53 2.21
CA ILE A 80 -9.12 -12.73 1.42
C ILE A 80 -8.13 -13.87 1.72
N HIS A 81 -6.83 -13.55 1.84
CA HIS A 81 -5.79 -14.57 1.91
C HIS A 81 -5.33 -14.86 3.34
N SER A 82 -4.90 -16.10 3.58
CA SER A 82 -4.21 -16.47 4.82
C SER A 82 -2.84 -15.79 4.89
N VAL A 83 -2.22 -15.72 6.08
CA VAL A 83 -0.84 -15.20 6.22
C VAL A 83 0.16 -15.98 5.36
N LYS A 84 -0.10 -17.28 5.14
CA LYS A 84 0.75 -18.15 4.32
C LYS A 84 0.66 -17.80 2.83
N ASP A 85 -0.54 -17.50 2.34
CA ASP A 85 -0.79 -17.33 0.90
C ASP A 85 -0.69 -15.87 0.44
N LEU A 86 -0.87 -14.92 1.38
CA LEU A 86 -0.85 -13.48 1.12
C LEU A 86 0.41 -13.01 0.36
N PRO A 87 1.65 -13.43 0.70
CA PRO A 87 2.84 -12.98 -0.01
C PRO A 87 2.83 -13.31 -1.51
N LYS A 88 2.26 -14.45 -1.90
CA LYS A 88 2.13 -14.85 -3.30
C LYS A 88 1.15 -13.94 -4.04
N ALA A 89 -0.03 -13.72 -3.47
CA ALA A 89 -1.04 -12.84 -4.05
C ALA A 89 -0.53 -11.39 -4.22
N ILE A 90 0.22 -10.87 -3.24
CA ILE A 90 0.87 -9.55 -3.34
C ILE A 90 1.83 -9.50 -4.53
N THR A 91 2.61 -10.56 -4.73
CA THR A 91 3.59 -10.63 -5.82
C THR A 91 2.90 -10.59 -7.18
N GLU A 92 1.76 -11.26 -7.33
CA GLU A 92 0.98 -11.29 -8.57
C GLU A 92 0.45 -9.89 -8.97
N ILE A 93 0.26 -8.99 -8.01
CA ILE A 93 -0.03 -7.57 -8.28
C ILE A 93 1.26 -6.83 -8.65
N ILE A 94 2.33 -6.96 -7.85
CA ILE A 94 3.59 -6.23 -8.04
C ILE A 94 4.15 -6.41 -9.46
N ILE A 95 4.20 -7.64 -9.97
CA ILE A 95 4.77 -7.95 -11.30
C ILE A 95 3.98 -7.35 -12.48
N LYS A 96 2.80 -6.79 -12.22
CA LYS A 96 1.96 -6.11 -13.21
C LYS A 96 2.11 -4.58 -13.14
N LEU A 97 2.78 -4.07 -12.11
CA LEU A 97 2.98 -2.63 -11.94
C LEU A 97 4.14 -2.13 -12.83
N PRO A 98 4.07 -0.89 -13.32
CA PRO A 98 5.19 -0.26 -14.02
C PRO A 98 6.46 -0.26 -13.16
N GLY A 99 7.63 -0.53 -13.76
CA GLY A 99 8.90 -0.55 -13.01
C GLY A 99 9.19 -1.89 -12.30
N SER A 100 8.33 -2.89 -12.47
CA SER A 100 8.51 -4.24 -11.90
C SER A 100 9.34 -5.18 -12.78
N GLU A 101 9.99 -4.68 -13.83
CA GLU A 101 10.74 -5.50 -14.79
C GLU A 101 11.89 -6.26 -14.12
N LYS A 102 12.41 -5.74 -13.01
CA LYS A 102 13.44 -6.39 -12.18
C LYS A 102 12.90 -7.44 -11.20
N TRP A 103 11.58 -7.62 -11.14
CA TRP A 103 10.87 -8.50 -10.20
C TRP A 103 10.19 -9.69 -10.89
N GLN A 104 10.26 -9.76 -12.23
CA GLN A 104 9.95 -10.95 -13.03
C GLN A 104 11.10 -11.96 -12.97
#